data_AF-A0A957J3V5-F1
#
_entry.id   AF-A0A957J3V5-F1
#
_cell.length_a   1.000
_cell.length_b   1.000
_cell.length_c   1.000
_cell.angle_alpha   90.00
_cell.angle_beta   90.00
_cell.angle_gamma   90.00
#
_symmetry.space_group_name_H-M   'P 1'
#
loop_
_entity.id
_entity.type
_entity.pdbx_description
1 polymer ?
#
loop_
_entity_poly.entity_id
_entity_poly.type
_entity_poly.pdbx_seq_one_letter_code
_entity_poly.pdbx_strand_id
1 'polypeptide(L)'
;NFITTPVTISLPIAGPIRAVGGNVTQQFTLYGARADLAISLPVGQQVVPGLPGTTFAIDALRASLDLLDPTTTGLAPAAYYDANTPAAVPVDGTPDVVPPSPLVSWQQLDGHSGGFVMLTDIGLDSGTVTNFYMDDGTLDPADTGDGRSFGDTGFAIADPDGILTIQQSIYFLAGEQGNQGSTAQAWAANPLTAVTEAQWFDAGGTAVYLPLLIRQ
;
A
#
# COMPACT_ATOMS: atom_id res chain seq x y z
N ASN A 1 11.90 -30.03 -5.47
CA ASN A 1 12.56 -28.90 -6.13
C ASN A 1 11.60 -27.73 -6.12
N PHE A 2 11.78 -26.79 -5.19
CA PHE A 2 11.03 -25.54 -5.22
C PHE A 2 11.59 -24.69 -6.36
N ILE A 3 10.74 -24.32 -7.29
CA ILE A 3 11.08 -23.35 -8.32
C ILE A 3 10.77 -22.00 -7.71
N THR A 4 11.81 -21.38 -7.18
CA THR A 4 11.77 -20.00 -6.75
C THR A 4 11.99 -19.16 -8.00
N THR A 5 10.90 -18.70 -8.63
CA THR A 5 10.99 -17.62 -9.61
C THR A 5 11.49 -16.38 -8.85
N PRO A 6 12.61 -15.77 -9.23
CA PRO A 6 13.07 -14.55 -8.57
C PRO A 6 12.05 -13.45 -8.78
N VAL A 7 11.39 -13.01 -7.70
CA VAL A 7 10.58 -11.78 -7.72
C VAL A 7 11.54 -10.63 -7.45
N THR A 8 11.72 -9.75 -8.43
CA THR A 8 12.44 -8.49 -8.21
C THR A 8 11.42 -7.43 -7.83
N ILE A 9 11.36 -7.09 -6.55
CA ILE A 9 10.57 -5.96 -6.06
C ILE A 9 11.47 -4.73 -6.09
N SER A 10 11.22 -3.79 -7.00
CA SER A 10 11.83 -2.46 -6.99
C SER A 10 10.78 -1.48 -6.47
N LEU A 11 11.04 -0.86 -5.32
CA LEU A 11 10.17 0.18 -4.75
C LEU A 11 10.65 1.55 -5.24
N PRO A 12 9.93 2.25 -6.13
CA PRO A 12 10.22 3.64 -6.44
C PRO A 12 9.73 4.47 -5.25
N ILE A 13 10.64 4.90 -4.38
CA ILE A 13 10.33 5.98 -3.44
C ILE A 13 10.35 7.28 -4.25
N ALA A 14 9.19 7.92 -4.40
CA ALA A 14 9.02 9.14 -5.19
C ALA A 14 8.65 10.33 -4.29
N GLY A 15 9.27 11.49 -4.54
CA GLY A 15 8.95 12.75 -3.86
C GLY A 15 9.97 13.19 -2.80
N PRO A 16 9.80 14.40 -2.24
CA PRO A 16 10.71 14.93 -1.22
C PRO A 16 10.70 14.02 0.00
N ILE A 17 11.88 13.74 0.56
CA ILE A 17 12.01 13.12 1.87
C ILE A 17 11.34 14.07 2.87
N ARG A 18 10.28 13.60 3.52
CA ARG A 18 9.63 14.33 4.62
C ARG A 18 10.36 13.98 5.90
N ALA A 19 10.59 14.99 6.72
CA ALA A 19 11.15 14.85 8.05
C ALA A 19 10.06 15.17 9.08
N VAL A 20 9.80 14.26 10.01
CA VAL A 20 8.94 14.47 11.18
C VAL A 20 9.80 14.40 12.44
N GLY A 21 9.71 15.42 13.29
CA GLY A 21 10.47 15.63 14.52
C GLY A 21 9.66 15.46 15.82
N GLY A 22 9.63 14.33 16.57
CA GLY A 22 8.98 14.18 17.91
C GLY A 22 9.33 12.97 18.86
N ASN A 23 10.00 13.15 20.01
CA ASN A 23 10.38 12.12 21.01
C ASN A 23 9.18 12.10 21.94
N VAL A 24 9.33 11.60 23.16
CA VAL A 24 8.36 12.00 24.18
C VAL A 24 8.29 13.55 24.33
N THR A 25 9.26 14.26 23.71
CA THR A 25 9.37 15.69 23.31
C THR A 25 9.97 15.98 21.87
N GLN A 26 11.02 15.32 21.30
CA GLN A 26 11.61 15.38 19.87
C GLN A 26 12.36 14.11 19.18
N GLN A 27 11.87 13.47 18.07
CA GLN A 27 12.22 12.19 17.34
C GLN A 27 12.43 12.56 15.88
N PHE A 28 13.57 12.19 15.32
CA PHE A 28 13.90 12.36 13.91
C PHE A 28 13.36 11.28 12.94
N THR A 29 12.19 11.35 12.31
CA THR A 29 11.73 10.36 11.30
C THR A 29 11.78 10.93 9.88
N LEU A 30 12.63 10.37 9.03
CA LEU A 30 12.65 10.65 7.59
C LEU A 30 11.83 9.58 6.87
N TYR A 31 10.86 9.96 6.04
CA TYR A 31 10.13 9.04 5.20
C TYR A 31 9.95 9.59 3.79
N GLY A 32 9.92 8.70 2.80
CA GLY A 32 9.53 9.07 1.45
C GLY A 32 8.08 9.50 1.43
N ALA A 33 7.74 10.63 0.80
CA ALA A 33 6.35 11.07 0.74
C ALA A 33 5.43 10.05 0.02
N ARG A 34 6.01 9.21 -0.84
CA ARG A 34 5.31 8.19 -1.60
C ARG A 34 6.22 7.00 -1.91
N ALA A 35 5.65 5.80 -1.90
CA ALA A 35 6.21 4.61 -2.51
C ALA A 35 5.26 4.09 -3.59
N ASP A 36 5.82 3.65 -4.71
CA ASP A 36 5.07 2.94 -5.73
C ASP A 36 5.40 1.45 -5.71
N LEU A 37 4.45 0.61 -6.12
CA LEU A 37 4.63 -0.83 -6.26
C LEU A 37 3.96 -1.25 -7.55
N ALA A 38 4.70 -1.94 -8.40
CA ALA A 38 4.20 -2.50 -9.64
C ALA A 38 4.48 -4.00 -9.65
N ILE A 39 3.42 -4.80 -9.78
CA ILE A 39 3.48 -6.26 -9.79
C ILE A 39 2.82 -6.76 -11.07
N SER A 40 3.44 -7.75 -11.70
CA SER A 40 2.86 -8.53 -12.79
C SER A 40 3.08 -10.01 -12.50
N LEU A 41 1.99 -10.77 -12.39
CA LEU A 41 2.00 -12.17 -11.97
C LEU A 41 1.13 -13.01 -12.91
N PRO A 42 1.64 -14.12 -13.48
CA PRO A 42 0.77 -15.11 -14.10
C PRO A 42 -0.01 -15.83 -13.00
N VAL A 43 -1.34 -15.74 -13.05
CA VAL A 43 -2.25 -16.30 -12.05
C VAL A 43 -3.11 -17.44 -12.59
N GLY A 44 -3.12 -17.61 -13.91
CA GLY A 44 -3.78 -18.75 -14.57
C GLY A 44 -3.09 -20.10 -14.34
N GLN A 45 -3.65 -21.15 -14.93
CA GLN A 45 -3.14 -22.52 -14.80
C GLN A 45 -1.66 -22.63 -15.21
N GLN A 46 -0.83 -23.07 -14.27
CA GLN A 46 0.61 -23.26 -14.45
C GLN A 46 0.98 -24.73 -14.50
N VAL A 47 1.96 -25.10 -15.34
CA VAL A 47 2.52 -26.46 -15.38
C VAL A 47 3.58 -26.59 -14.28
N VAL A 48 3.53 -27.67 -13.49
CA VAL A 48 4.54 -27.95 -12.47
C VAL A 48 5.81 -28.49 -13.15
N PRO A 49 6.94 -27.77 -13.12
CA PRO A 49 8.11 -28.23 -13.86
C PRO A 49 8.73 -29.47 -13.18
N GLY A 50 9.02 -30.48 -14.00
CA GLY A 50 9.50 -31.78 -13.54
C GLY A 50 8.39 -32.79 -13.23
N LEU A 51 7.10 -32.42 -13.34
CA LEU A 51 5.96 -33.33 -13.18
C LEU A 51 5.04 -33.25 -14.42
N PRO A 52 5.30 -34.08 -15.46
CA PRO A 52 4.51 -34.06 -16.70
C PRO A 52 3.01 -34.26 -16.44
N GLY A 53 2.19 -33.38 -17.02
CA GLY A 53 0.72 -33.45 -16.90
C GLY A 53 0.17 -32.94 -15.56
N THR A 54 1.03 -32.49 -14.63
CA THR A 54 0.59 -31.85 -13.40
C THR A 54 0.52 -30.34 -13.58
N THR A 55 -0.63 -29.77 -13.23
CA THR A 55 -0.85 -28.32 -13.23
C THR A 55 -1.40 -27.86 -11.89
N PHE A 56 -1.15 -26.60 -11.54
CA PHE A 56 -1.83 -25.92 -10.44
C PHE A 56 -2.50 -24.65 -10.96
N ALA A 57 -3.54 -24.20 -10.27
CA ALA A 57 -4.17 -22.90 -10.48
C ALA A 57 -4.21 -22.17 -9.14
N ILE A 58 -4.30 -20.85 -9.19
CA ILE A 58 -4.50 -20.03 -8.00
C ILE A 58 -6.02 -19.89 -7.83
N ASP A 59 -6.58 -20.50 -6.79
CA ASP A 59 -8.03 -20.39 -6.52
C ASP A 59 -8.39 -19.04 -5.88
N ALA A 60 -7.46 -18.47 -5.10
CA ALA A 60 -7.63 -17.16 -4.49
C ALA A 60 -6.28 -16.46 -4.26
N LEU A 61 -6.30 -15.13 -4.31
CA LEU A 61 -5.16 -14.27 -4.01
C LEU A 61 -5.59 -13.11 -3.11
N ARG A 62 -4.79 -12.78 -2.11
CA ARG A 62 -4.92 -11.57 -1.29
C ARG A 62 -3.66 -10.73 -1.44
N ALA A 63 -3.83 -9.43 -1.66
CA ALA A 63 -2.77 -8.44 -1.58
C ALA A 63 -3.20 -7.37 -0.60
N SER A 64 -2.56 -7.32 0.57
CA SER A 64 -2.96 -6.45 1.67
C SER A 64 -1.76 -6.00 2.51
N LEU A 65 -1.97 -4.95 3.29
CA LEU A 65 -1.05 -4.47 4.32
C LEU A 65 -1.69 -4.70 5.68
N ASP A 66 -1.01 -5.49 6.49
CA ASP A 66 -1.40 -5.81 7.86
C ASP A 66 -0.53 -5.04 8.85
N LEU A 67 -1.16 -4.39 9.84
CA LEU A 67 -0.44 -3.73 10.91
C LEU A 67 -0.12 -4.74 12.02
N LEU A 68 1.00 -4.52 12.70
CA LEU A 68 1.16 -5.07 14.04
C LEU A 68 0.20 -4.35 15.01
N ASP A 69 -0.15 -5.00 16.11
CA ASP A 69 -1.03 -4.47 17.16
C ASP A 69 -0.73 -2.97 17.46
N PRO A 70 -1.67 -2.06 17.12
CA PRO A 70 -1.47 -0.62 17.26
C PRO A 70 -1.13 -0.17 18.69
N THR A 71 -1.61 -0.90 19.69
CA THR A 71 -1.36 -0.58 21.10
C THR A 71 0.10 -0.86 21.50
N THR A 72 0.72 -1.85 20.86
CA THR A 72 2.11 -2.24 21.13
C THR A 72 3.12 -1.40 20.33
N THR A 73 2.73 -0.97 19.14
CA THR A 73 3.59 -0.20 18.23
C THR A 73 3.57 1.30 18.50
N GLY A 74 2.60 1.80 19.28
CA GLY A 74 2.37 3.23 19.48
C GLY A 74 1.65 3.89 18.29
N LEU A 75 0.99 3.10 17.45
CA LEU A 75 0.06 3.59 16.43
C LEU A 75 -1.33 3.88 16.99
N ALA A 76 -1.71 3.33 18.14
CA ALA A 76 -3.00 3.61 18.76
C ALA A 76 -3.09 5.08 19.28
N PRO A 77 -4.25 5.75 19.15
CA PRO A 77 -5.43 5.28 18.43
C PRO A 77 -5.19 5.22 16.92
N ALA A 78 -5.67 4.15 16.28
CA ALA A 78 -5.60 3.94 14.85
C ALA A 78 -7.00 3.83 14.25
N ALA A 79 -7.14 4.26 13.00
CA ALA A 79 -8.40 4.27 12.27
C ALA A 79 -8.19 3.94 10.79
N TYR A 80 -9.14 3.18 10.25
CA TYR A 80 -9.28 2.89 8.84
C TYR A 80 -10.31 3.80 8.18
N TYR A 81 -10.06 4.11 6.90
CA TYR A 81 -10.97 4.82 6.02
C TYR A 81 -10.87 4.23 4.60
N ASP A 82 -11.95 4.28 3.83
CA ASP A 82 -11.91 4.09 2.39
C ASP A 82 -12.94 4.94 1.64
N ALA A 83 -12.94 4.86 0.31
CA ALA A 83 -13.83 5.64 -0.54
C ALA A 83 -15.33 5.36 -0.30
N ASN A 84 -15.68 4.18 0.23
CA ASN A 84 -17.05 3.78 0.56
C ASN A 84 -17.38 3.98 2.06
N THR A 85 -16.35 4.05 2.89
CA THR A 85 -16.38 4.13 4.35
C THR A 85 -15.58 5.37 4.79
N PRO A 86 -16.08 6.58 4.53
CA PRO A 86 -15.34 7.81 4.82
C PRO A 86 -15.33 8.18 6.30
N ALA A 87 -16.18 7.53 7.11
CA ALA A 87 -16.16 7.63 8.56
C ALA A 87 -15.08 6.71 9.12
N ALA A 88 -14.46 7.12 10.23
CA ALA A 88 -13.41 6.34 10.89
C ALA A 88 -13.97 4.99 11.36
N VAL A 89 -13.32 3.91 10.95
CA VAL A 89 -13.45 2.57 11.54
C VAL A 89 -12.28 2.40 12.50
N PRO A 90 -12.49 2.05 13.78
CA PRO A 90 -11.37 1.82 14.69
C PRO A 90 -10.49 0.67 14.21
N VAL A 91 -9.20 0.70 14.55
CA VAL A 91 -8.30 -0.44 14.38
C VAL A 91 -7.82 -0.82 15.77
N ASP A 92 -8.54 -1.74 16.40
CA ASP A 92 -8.35 -2.14 17.79
C ASP A 92 -8.29 -3.68 17.99
N GLY A 93 -8.31 -4.44 16.90
CA GLY A 93 -8.30 -5.90 16.90
C GLY A 93 -9.67 -6.51 17.11
N THR A 94 -10.76 -5.74 16.99
CA THR A 94 -12.13 -6.22 17.07
C THR A 94 -12.78 -6.23 15.69
N PRO A 95 -13.40 -7.34 15.25
CA PRO A 95 -13.95 -7.42 13.89
C PRO A 95 -14.97 -6.32 13.57
N ASP A 96 -14.64 -5.49 12.57
CA ASP A 96 -15.55 -4.50 11.99
C ASP A 96 -16.11 -4.94 10.63
N VAL A 97 -17.21 -4.29 10.22
CA VAL A 97 -17.84 -4.51 8.91
C VAL A 97 -17.49 -3.38 7.97
N VAL A 98 -16.61 -3.67 7.00
CA VAL A 98 -16.29 -2.79 5.87
C VAL A 98 -16.87 -3.39 4.57
N PRO A 99 -17.56 -2.61 3.72
CA PRO A 99 -18.14 -3.14 2.50
C PRO A 99 -17.09 -3.68 1.50
N PRO A 100 -17.23 -4.94 1.02
CA PRO A 100 -16.30 -5.51 0.04
C PRO A 100 -16.51 -4.97 -1.39
N SER A 101 -17.60 -4.22 -1.61
CA SER A 101 -17.96 -3.63 -2.91
C SER A 101 -18.76 -2.33 -2.73
N PRO A 102 -18.76 -1.41 -3.72
CA PRO A 102 -17.94 -1.43 -4.95
C PRO A 102 -16.44 -1.33 -4.65
N LEU A 103 -15.58 -1.62 -5.63
CA LEU A 103 -14.14 -1.45 -5.43
C LEU A 103 -13.80 -0.01 -5.08
N VAL A 104 -12.98 0.17 -4.05
CA VAL A 104 -12.57 1.50 -3.59
C VAL A 104 -11.39 2.00 -4.40
N SER A 105 -11.37 3.31 -4.64
CA SER A 105 -10.27 3.96 -5.36
C SER A 105 -9.09 4.33 -4.46
N TRP A 106 -9.29 4.25 -3.15
CA TRP A 106 -8.27 4.43 -2.13
C TRP A 106 -8.69 3.76 -0.81
N GLN A 107 -7.69 3.36 -0.03
CA GLN A 107 -7.80 2.87 1.35
C GLN A 107 -6.80 3.65 2.21
N GLN A 108 -7.07 3.82 3.49
CA GLN A 108 -6.20 4.57 4.38
C GLN A 108 -6.18 3.94 5.77
N LEU A 109 -4.98 3.90 6.36
CA LEU A 109 -4.78 3.73 7.79
C LEU A 109 -4.17 5.01 8.36
N ASP A 110 -4.73 5.52 9.44
CA ASP A 110 -4.26 6.69 10.18
C ASP A 110 -4.05 6.30 11.64
N GLY A 111 -2.82 6.48 12.15
CA GLY A 111 -2.47 6.19 13.53
C GLY A 111 -1.82 7.38 14.21
N HIS A 112 -1.58 7.26 15.51
CA HIS A 112 -0.99 8.30 16.34
C HIS A 112 0.40 8.75 15.86
N SER A 113 1.27 7.80 15.49
CA SER A 113 2.66 8.08 15.08
C SER A 113 2.85 8.19 13.56
N GLY A 114 1.81 7.91 12.77
CA GLY A 114 1.87 7.94 11.32
C GLY A 114 0.71 7.21 10.67
N GLY A 115 0.60 7.33 9.36
CA GLY A 115 -0.40 6.63 8.57
C GLY A 115 0.00 6.54 7.10
N PHE A 116 -0.88 5.99 6.29
CA PHE A 116 -0.72 6.00 4.84
C PHE A 116 -2.06 5.98 4.12
N VAL A 117 -2.09 6.54 2.91
CA VAL A 117 -3.16 6.32 1.93
C VAL A 117 -2.62 5.45 0.80
N MET A 118 -3.33 4.39 0.48
CA MET A 118 -3.03 3.46 -0.60
C MET A 118 -4.04 3.67 -1.73
N LEU A 119 -3.53 3.95 -2.94
CA LEU A 119 -4.31 3.94 -4.17
C LEU A 119 -3.87 2.72 -4.96
N THR A 120 -4.81 1.87 -5.36
CA THR A 120 -4.50 0.63 -6.06
C THR A 120 -5.30 0.54 -7.34
N ASP A 121 -4.61 0.27 -8.45
CA ASP A 121 -5.18 -0.11 -9.72
C ASP A 121 -4.87 -1.59 -9.98
N ILE A 122 -5.91 -2.34 -10.35
CA ILE A 122 -5.86 -3.80 -10.52
C ILE A 122 -6.33 -4.12 -11.92
N GLY A 123 -5.42 -4.62 -12.75
CA GLY A 123 -5.74 -5.23 -14.04
C GLY A 123 -5.75 -6.74 -13.90
N LEU A 124 -6.85 -7.38 -14.31
CA LEU A 124 -7.03 -8.83 -14.25
C LEU A 124 -7.81 -9.29 -15.48
N ASP A 125 -7.36 -10.37 -16.12
CA ASP A 125 -8.02 -10.92 -17.30
C ASP A 125 -9.39 -11.54 -16.96
N SER A 126 -9.45 -12.34 -15.88
CA SER A 126 -10.70 -12.82 -15.30
C SER A 126 -10.58 -13.16 -13.82
N GLY A 127 -11.71 -13.14 -13.12
CA GLY A 127 -11.82 -13.38 -11.68
C GLY A 127 -12.71 -12.30 -11.04
N THR A 128 -12.93 -12.41 -9.74
CA THR A 128 -13.71 -11.42 -8.98
C THR A 128 -12.81 -10.72 -7.98
N VAL A 129 -12.67 -9.39 -8.11
CA VAL A 129 -11.90 -8.56 -7.19
C VAL A 129 -12.86 -7.92 -6.19
N THR A 130 -12.52 -7.95 -4.90
CA THR A 130 -13.25 -7.30 -3.81
C THR A 130 -12.30 -6.53 -2.90
N ASN A 131 -12.80 -5.49 -2.23
CA ASN A 131 -12.05 -4.86 -1.15
C ASN A 131 -11.87 -5.89 -0.02
N PHE A 132 -10.70 -5.85 0.62
CA PHE A 132 -10.38 -6.65 1.78
C PHE A 132 -10.09 -5.73 2.97
N TYR A 133 -10.71 -6.04 4.10
CA TYR A 133 -10.45 -5.43 5.40
C TYR A 133 -10.64 -6.49 6.48
N MET A 134 -9.71 -6.57 7.43
CA MET A 134 -9.83 -7.41 8.61
C MET A 134 -9.18 -6.72 9.82
N ASP A 135 -9.94 -6.60 10.91
CA ASP A 135 -9.43 -6.18 12.21
C ASP A 135 -9.79 -7.24 13.24
N ASP A 136 -8.99 -8.30 13.33
CA ASP A 136 -9.21 -9.40 14.26
C ASP A 136 -7.88 -9.77 14.92
N GLY A 137 -7.73 -9.35 16.19
CA GLY A 137 -6.55 -9.64 16.99
C GLY A 137 -6.50 -11.06 17.53
N THR A 138 -7.48 -11.92 17.21
CA THR A 138 -7.43 -13.34 17.57
C THR A 138 -6.36 -14.07 16.74
N LEU A 139 -5.81 -15.14 17.32
CA LEU A 139 -4.75 -15.89 16.66
C LEU A 139 -5.33 -16.73 15.51
N ASP A 140 -4.95 -16.42 14.28
CA ASP A 140 -5.24 -17.19 13.08
C ASP A 140 -3.99 -17.94 12.58
N PRO A 141 -3.95 -19.28 12.68
CA PRO A 141 -2.86 -20.09 12.12
C PRO A 141 -2.76 -20.05 10.59
N ALA A 142 -3.78 -19.57 9.89
CA ALA A 142 -3.78 -19.42 8.43
C ALA A 142 -3.20 -18.07 7.98
N ASP A 143 -3.03 -17.12 8.90
CA ASP A 143 -2.36 -15.87 8.59
C ASP A 143 -0.85 -16.09 8.37
N THR A 144 -0.30 -15.37 7.40
CA THR A 144 1.11 -15.51 6.97
C THR A 144 2.06 -14.53 7.66
N GLY A 145 1.54 -13.61 8.47
CA GLY A 145 2.26 -12.61 9.24
C GLY A 145 2.53 -13.07 10.68
N ASP A 146 2.10 -12.28 11.66
CA ASP A 146 2.28 -12.58 13.08
C ASP A 146 1.12 -13.41 13.68
N GLY A 147 0.18 -13.84 12.84
CA GLY A 147 -0.96 -14.66 13.22
C GLY A 147 -2.15 -13.83 13.71
N ARG A 148 -2.15 -12.51 13.54
CA ARG A 148 -3.24 -11.60 13.91
C ARG A 148 -3.40 -10.57 12.80
N SER A 149 -4.58 -9.99 12.67
CA SER A 149 -4.82 -8.95 11.68
C SER A 149 -5.30 -7.68 12.34
N PHE A 150 -4.59 -6.58 12.15
CA PHE A 150 -4.99 -5.26 12.65
C PHE A 150 -5.10 -4.30 11.48
N GLY A 151 -6.34 -3.96 11.11
CA GLY A 151 -6.62 -3.10 9.96
C GLY A 151 -5.99 -3.65 8.67
N ASP A 152 -5.89 -4.98 8.53
CA ASP A 152 -5.34 -5.67 7.36
C ASP A 152 -6.17 -5.30 6.15
N THR A 153 -5.60 -4.47 5.28
CA THR A 153 -6.35 -3.79 4.23
C THR A 153 -5.72 -3.93 2.86
N GLY A 154 -6.57 -4.17 1.87
CA GLY A 154 -6.17 -4.30 0.48
C GLY A 154 -7.29 -4.89 -0.35
N PHE A 155 -6.96 -5.93 -1.13
CA PHE A 155 -7.91 -6.57 -2.04
C PHE A 155 -7.78 -8.09 -1.99
N ALA A 156 -8.91 -8.75 -2.21
CA ALA A 156 -9.00 -10.18 -2.42
C ALA A 156 -9.49 -10.46 -3.85
N ILE A 157 -8.98 -11.53 -4.44
CA ILE A 157 -9.29 -11.98 -5.79
C ILE A 157 -9.68 -13.44 -5.71
N ALA A 158 -10.89 -13.76 -6.17
CA ALA A 158 -11.38 -15.12 -6.31
C ALA A 158 -11.33 -15.58 -7.76
N ASP A 159 -10.94 -16.84 -7.97
CA ASP A 159 -10.82 -17.52 -9.26
C ASP A 159 -10.04 -16.70 -10.32
N PRO A 160 -8.83 -16.17 -10.01
CA PRO A 160 -8.04 -15.44 -10.99
C PRO A 160 -7.55 -16.33 -12.13
N ASP A 161 -7.57 -15.82 -13.37
CA ASP A 161 -6.92 -16.46 -14.52
C ASP A 161 -6.15 -15.41 -15.35
N GLY A 162 -5.24 -15.89 -16.20
CA GLY A 162 -4.41 -15.05 -17.06
C GLY A 162 -3.31 -14.30 -16.30
N ILE A 163 -3.18 -13.00 -16.57
CA ILE A 163 -2.18 -12.12 -15.94
C ILE A 163 -2.85 -11.15 -14.96
N LEU A 164 -2.37 -11.15 -13.72
CA LEU A 164 -2.68 -10.12 -12.73
C LEU A 164 -1.63 -9.01 -12.80
N THR A 165 -2.10 -7.77 -12.82
CA THR A 165 -1.29 -6.58 -12.64
C THR A 165 -1.81 -5.77 -11.44
N ILE A 166 -0.90 -5.35 -10.57
CA ILE A 166 -1.21 -4.46 -9.45
C ILE A 166 -0.28 -3.26 -9.57
N GLN A 167 -0.87 -2.07 -9.65
CA GLN A 167 -0.15 -0.80 -9.52
C GLN A 167 -0.65 -0.10 -8.28
N GLN A 168 0.25 0.19 -7.36
CA GLN A 168 -0.10 0.79 -6.09
C GLN A 168 0.77 2.01 -5.82
N SER A 169 0.13 3.08 -5.36
CA SER A 169 0.78 4.28 -4.85
C SER A 169 0.41 4.46 -3.39
N ILE A 170 1.41 4.40 -2.52
CA ILE A 170 1.28 4.55 -1.08
C ILE A 170 1.82 5.93 -0.70
N TYR A 171 0.96 6.81 -0.17
CA TYR A 171 1.32 8.11 0.37
C TYR A 171 1.45 8.01 1.87
N PHE A 172 2.63 8.29 2.41
CA PHE A 172 2.84 8.26 3.85
C PHE A 172 2.43 9.59 4.48
N LEU A 173 1.71 9.50 5.59
CA LEU A 173 1.16 10.62 6.34
C LEU A 173 1.89 10.79 7.67
N ALA A 174 1.88 12.02 8.19
CA ALA A 174 2.08 12.21 9.63
C ALA A 174 0.94 11.52 10.41
N GLY A 175 1.09 11.40 11.73
CA GLY A 175 0.02 10.83 12.54
C GLY A 175 -1.19 11.76 12.68
N GLU A 176 -2.33 11.16 13.03
CA GLU A 176 -3.58 11.84 13.39
C GLU A 176 -4.07 12.84 12.33
N GLN A 177 -3.97 12.48 11.05
CA GLN A 177 -4.39 13.36 9.95
C GLN A 177 -5.89 13.25 9.64
N GLY A 178 -6.58 12.24 10.18
CA GLY A 178 -7.95 11.89 9.79
C GLY A 178 -8.02 11.47 8.32
N ASN A 179 -9.23 11.42 7.75
CA ASN A 179 -9.43 11.00 6.37
C ASN A 179 -8.77 11.95 5.34
N GLN A 180 -7.73 11.48 4.65
CA GLN A 180 -6.98 12.16 3.60
C GLN A 180 -7.13 11.48 2.22
N GLY A 181 -7.99 10.47 2.11
CA GLY A 181 -8.09 9.62 0.93
C GLY A 181 -8.37 10.38 -0.37
N SER A 182 -9.38 11.24 -0.35
CA SER A 182 -9.73 12.10 -1.50
C SER A 182 -8.62 13.10 -1.85
N THR A 183 -7.89 13.59 -0.85
CA THR A 183 -6.75 14.49 -1.04
C THR A 183 -5.61 13.78 -1.77
N ALA A 184 -5.24 12.58 -1.32
CA ALA A 184 -4.20 11.77 -1.96
C ALA A 184 -4.60 11.34 -3.38
N GLN A 185 -5.87 10.99 -3.59
CA GLN A 185 -6.41 10.73 -4.93
C GLN A 185 -6.28 11.95 -5.85
N ALA A 186 -6.60 13.14 -5.37
CA ALA A 186 -6.43 14.37 -6.15
C ALA A 186 -4.96 14.65 -6.50
N TRP A 187 -4.02 14.40 -5.58
CA TRP A 187 -2.58 14.50 -5.85
C TRP A 187 -2.10 13.50 -6.89
N ALA A 188 -2.60 12.27 -6.85
CA ALA A 188 -2.24 11.24 -7.82
C ALA A 188 -2.77 11.58 -9.22
N ALA A 189 -3.99 12.10 -9.32
CA ALA A 189 -4.58 12.52 -10.58
C ALA A 189 -3.95 13.80 -11.17
N ASN A 190 -3.37 14.66 -10.31
CA ASN A 190 -2.79 15.94 -10.69
C ASN A 190 -1.39 16.09 -10.08
N PRO A 191 -0.39 15.31 -10.54
CA PRO A 191 0.95 15.37 -9.97
C PRO A 191 1.56 16.76 -10.17
N LEU A 192 2.23 17.27 -9.15
CA LEU A 192 2.95 18.55 -9.24
C LEU A 192 4.06 18.43 -10.28
N THR A 193 3.94 19.19 -11.38
CA THR A 193 5.01 19.33 -12.38
C THR A 193 5.82 20.58 -12.07
N ALA A 194 7.08 20.42 -11.69
CA ALA A 194 8.02 21.53 -11.58
C ALA A 194 8.87 21.58 -12.86
N VAL A 195 8.83 22.72 -13.56
CA VAL A 195 9.83 23.01 -14.59
C VAL A 195 11.11 23.41 -13.87
N THR A 196 12.16 22.60 -14.00
CA THR A 196 13.51 22.93 -13.52
C THR A 196 14.42 23.17 -14.71
N GLU A 197 15.39 24.07 -14.54
CA GLU A 197 16.44 24.30 -15.52
C GLU A 197 17.70 23.57 -15.06
N ALA A 198 18.25 22.71 -15.93
CA ALA A 198 19.54 22.09 -15.68
C ALA A 198 20.62 23.18 -15.68
N GLN A 199 21.32 23.35 -14.56
CA GLN A 199 22.45 24.26 -14.47
C GLN A 199 23.75 23.48 -14.74
N TRP A 200 24.49 23.94 -15.74
CA TRP A 200 25.77 23.36 -16.12
C TRP A 200 26.89 24.10 -15.39
N PHE A 201 27.73 23.35 -14.69
CA PHE A 201 28.96 23.89 -14.10
C PHE A 201 30.15 23.46 -14.96
N ASP A 202 31.07 24.38 -15.22
CA ASP A 202 32.25 24.23 -16.09
C ASP A 202 33.22 23.10 -15.67
N ALA A 203 32.93 22.38 -14.58
CA ALA A 203 33.71 21.25 -14.06
C ALA A 203 33.09 19.86 -14.33
N GLY A 204 32.14 19.74 -15.27
CA GLY A 204 31.67 18.43 -15.77
C GLY A 204 30.67 17.69 -14.87
N GLY A 205 30.03 18.38 -13.93
CA GLY A 205 28.94 17.83 -13.12
C GLY A 205 27.59 18.40 -13.55
N THR A 206 26.58 17.52 -13.70
CA THR A 206 25.18 17.92 -13.85
C THR A 206 24.53 17.96 -12.46
N ALA A 207 24.02 19.13 -12.05
CA ALA A 207 23.20 19.25 -10.86
C ALA A 207 21.78 19.64 -11.25
N VAL A 208 20.79 18.90 -10.75
CA VAL A 208 19.36 19.24 -10.89
C VAL A 208 18.91 19.82 -9.55
N TYR A 209 18.54 21.09 -9.53
CA TYR A 209 17.96 21.73 -8.36
C TYR A 209 16.45 21.62 -8.42
N LEU A 210 15.86 20.93 -7.44
CA LEU A 210 14.42 20.96 -7.22
C LEU A 210 14.08 22.28 -6.49
N PRO A 211 13.08 23.05 -6.94
CA PRO A 211 12.67 24.24 -6.21
C PRO A 211 12.17 23.85 -4.81
N LEU A 212 12.72 24.51 -3.79
CA LEU A 212 12.37 24.29 -2.38
C LEU A 212 10.89 24.66 -2.08
N LEU A 213 10.26 25.44 -2.96
CA LEU A 213 8.87 25.85 -2.90
C LEU A 213 8.20 25.53 -4.23
N ILE A 214 7.23 24.62 -4.19
CA ILE A 214 6.24 24.46 -5.26
C ILE A 214 4.99 25.20 -4.76
N ARG A 215 4.63 26.31 -5.41
CA ARG A 215 3.35 26.99 -5.15
C ARG A 215 2.28 26.34 -6.03
N GLN A 216 1.13 26.03 -5.42
CA GLN A 216 -0.13 25.87 -6.15
C GLN A 216 -0.74 27.24 -6.43
#